data_AF-A0A9W9Z5E9-F1
#
_entry.id   AF-A0A9W9Z5E9-F1
#
_cell.length_a   1.000
_cell.length_b   1.000
_cell.length_c   1.000
_cell.angle_alpha   90.00
_cell.angle_beta   90.00
_cell.angle_gamma   90.00
#
_symmetry.space_group_name_H-M   'P 1'
#
loop_
_entity.id
_entity.type
_entity.pdbx_description
1 polymer ?
#
loop_
_entity_poly.entity_id
_entity_poly.type
_entity_poly.pdbx_seq_one_letter_code
_entity_poly.pdbx_strand_id
1 'polypeptide(L)'
;MYMTKRRVVPNTRTNSNKAMFIISTGLLNMGSSHPKASRLLQSEKSFQIFSIAIGKKPNIRILSSVVSQPIKSHLIFLRYYGDVFDAVRRTVTMKKNDPNECGVSVTKPRARNVRGNKATSGVWPWQISIHWDGMRVCNGALINKEWIITAAHCFYSKTWRPIIRPASRYTIKAGGHHLGDRKTSPEQVIEAEKIYIHRNYKRQNHENDIALIKLKRKVKLGKYVSPVCLPEVTNDLATPGKHGYVAGWGEKQTQVKQDRKSSKQHRKKSRTKVTVHIALAVSSNKVCRNSTDQAFNDTVMFCAEHEKAGQHSCRGDGGGPFVRERYDSKSRSYRWTVAGLVSWGEGCGLKGRYSFFTRVTPYFDWIAETINPPKRGGRKLRRRRLNGKQNGLE
;
A
#
# COMPACT_ATOMS: atom_id res chain seq x y z
N MET A 1 -32.19 18.78 -43.18
CA MET A 1 -32.65 18.60 -41.79
C MET A 1 -32.61 17.10 -41.45
N TYR A 2 -31.48 16.59 -40.95
CA TYR A 2 -31.35 15.17 -40.63
C TYR A 2 -32.07 14.87 -39.31
N MET A 3 -33.19 14.15 -39.39
CA MET A 3 -33.88 13.59 -38.24
C MET A 3 -32.91 12.72 -37.44
N THR A 4 -32.53 13.16 -36.25
CA THR A 4 -31.83 12.30 -35.28
C THR A 4 -32.83 11.24 -34.82
N LYS A 5 -32.57 9.97 -35.16
CA LYS A 5 -33.40 8.84 -34.75
C LYS A 5 -33.63 8.82 -33.24
N ARG A 6 -34.87 8.45 -32.90
CA ARG A 6 -35.45 8.18 -31.58
C ARG A 6 -34.44 7.66 -30.55
N ARG A 7 -34.46 8.29 -29.38
CA ARG A 7 -34.12 7.78 -28.03
C ARG A 7 -33.65 6.31 -28.03
N VAL A 8 -32.34 6.07 -28.10
CA VAL A 8 -31.77 4.75 -27.78
C VAL A 8 -31.54 4.72 -26.27
N VAL A 9 -32.61 4.48 -25.51
CA VAL A 9 -32.44 3.89 -24.17
C VAL A 9 -32.38 2.39 -24.44
N PRO A 10 -31.26 1.71 -24.14
CA PRO A 10 -31.21 0.26 -24.27
C PRO A 10 -32.39 -0.34 -23.52
N ASN A 11 -33.11 -1.28 -24.14
CA ASN A 11 -34.20 -1.97 -23.47
C ASN A 11 -33.59 -2.73 -22.29
N THR A 12 -33.78 -2.24 -21.07
CA THR A 12 -33.06 -2.71 -19.88
C THR A 12 -33.99 -3.47 -18.97
N ARG A 13 -33.50 -4.58 -18.40
CA ARG A 13 -34.25 -5.34 -17.40
C ARG A 13 -34.64 -4.43 -16.23
N THR A 14 -35.88 -4.53 -15.79
CA THR A 14 -36.40 -3.87 -14.59
C THR A 14 -35.51 -4.25 -13.38
N ASN A 15 -35.23 -3.28 -12.52
CA ASN A 15 -34.37 -3.41 -11.32
C ASN A 15 -32.88 -3.73 -11.55
N SER A 16 -32.34 -3.55 -12.76
CA SER A 16 -30.89 -3.68 -13.01
C SER A 16 -30.11 -2.44 -12.57
N ASN A 17 -28.90 -2.63 -12.02
CA ASN A 17 -27.92 -1.55 -11.88
C ASN A 17 -27.28 -1.28 -13.25
N LYS A 18 -27.27 -0.01 -13.67
CA LYS A 18 -26.83 0.41 -15.00
C LYS A 18 -25.62 1.32 -14.87
N ALA A 19 -24.59 1.08 -15.67
CA ALA A 19 -23.39 1.92 -15.69
C ALA A 19 -22.95 2.19 -17.14
N MET A 20 -22.68 3.45 -17.46
CA MET A 20 -22.13 3.89 -18.74
C MET A 20 -20.73 4.43 -18.53
N PHE A 21 -19.76 3.95 -19.31
CA PHE A 21 -18.39 4.45 -19.30
C PHE A 21 -18.10 5.19 -20.60
N ILE A 22 -17.81 6.49 -20.50
CA ILE A 22 -17.42 7.34 -21.62
C ILE A 22 -15.89 7.45 -21.60
N ILE A 23 -15.21 6.89 -22.61
CA ILE A 23 -13.76 7.02 -22.75
C ILE A 23 -13.50 8.14 -23.75
N SER A 24 -12.94 9.27 -23.30
CA SER A 24 -12.75 10.44 -24.17
C SER A 24 -11.71 11.42 -23.63
N THR A 25 -11.10 12.20 -24.50
CA THR A 25 -10.27 13.37 -24.15
C THR A 25 -11.12 14.60 -23.80
N GLY A 26 -12.44 14.55 -24.03
CA GLY A 26 -13.34 15.69 -23.86
C GLY A 26 -13.23 16.74 -24.97
N LEU A 27 -12.57 16.42 -26.10
CA LEU A 27 -12.60 17.26 -27.30
C LEU A 27 -13.90 16.94 -28.07
N LEU A 28 -14.90 17.80 -27.90
CA LEU A 28 -16.14 17.74 -28.67
C LEU A 28 -16.04 18.70 -29.84
N ASN A 29 -16.12 18.19 -31.07
CA ASN A 29 -16.08 18.95 -32.31
C ASN A 29 -17.41 18.91 -33.08
N MET A 30 -18.38 18.10 -32.64
CA MET A 30 -19.71 17.97 -33.25
C MET A 30 -20.77 17.66 -32.19
N GLY A 31 -21.95 18.29 -32.30
CA GLY A 31 -23.09 18.10 -31.40
C GLY A 31 -23.07 18.98 -30.13
N SER A 32 -24.26 19.40 -29.65
CA SER A 32 -24.40 20.38 -28.54
C SER A 32 -25.19 19.87 -27.33
N SER A 33 -25.83 18.69 -27.39
CA SER A 33 -26.83 18.27 -26.41
C SER A 33 -26.36 17.27 -25.33
N HIS A 34 -25.05 17.00 -25.23
CA HIS A 34 -24.51 15.95 -24.35
C HIS A 34 -24.87 16.09 -22.87
N PRO A 35 -24.90 17.29 -22.26
CA PRO A 35 -25.40 17.45 -20.88
C PRO A 35 -26.89 17.11 -20.75
N LYS A 36 -27.70 17.42 -21.77
CA LYS A 36 -29.14 17.12 -21.79
C LYS A 36 -29.38 15.62 -21.89
N ALA A 37 -28.67 14.93 -22.79
CA ALA A 37 -28.72 13.47 -22.91
C ALA A 37 -28.25 12.77 -21.61
N SER A 38 -27.20 13.29 -20.98
CA SER A 38 -26.69 12.74 -19.72
C SER A 38 -27.71 12.88 -18.59
N ARG A 39 -28.38 14.03 -18.47
CA ARG A 39 -29.46 14.24 -17.47
C ARG A 39 -30.62 13.26 -17.67
N LEU A 40 -31.01 13.00 -18.92
CA LEU A 40 -32.07 12.03 -19.26
C LEU A 40 -31.70 10.60 -18.87
N LEU A 41 -30.43 10.21 -19.04
CA LEU A 41 -29.97 8.89 -18.61
C LEU A 41 -29.83 8.82 -17.08
N GLN A 42 -29.41 9.90 -16.42
CA GLN A 42 -29.29 9.95 -14.96
C GLN A 42 -30.66 9.98 -14.24
N SER A 43 -31.76 10.33 -14.93
CA SER A 43 -33.11 10.21 -14.36
C SER A 43 -33.60 8.76 -14.26
N GLU A 44 -32.95 7.81 -14.93
CA GLU A 44 -33.22 6.39 -14.74
C GLU A 44 -32.71 5.92 -13.37
N LYS A 45 -33.55 5.15 -12.67
CA LYS A 45 -33.18 4.57 -11.37
C LYS A 45 -31.95 3.68 -11.53
N SER A 46 -30.99 3.83 -10.64
CA SER A 46 -29.73 3.05 -10.61
C SER A 46 -28.84 3.18 -11.85
N PHE A 47 -28.91 4.30 -12.58
CA PHE A 47 -28.01 4.59 -13.71
C PHE A 47 -26.86 5.52 -13.29
N GLN A 48 -25.62 5.08 -13.52
CA GLN A 48 -24.42 5.88 -13.26
C GLN A 48 -23.61 6.12 -14.53
N ILE A 49 -23.18 7.37 -14.75
CA ILE A 49 -22.31 7.76 -15.86
C ILE A 49 -20.91 8.04 -15.32
N PHE A 50 -19.93 7.36 -15.89
CA PHE A 50 -18.50 7.53 -15.63
C PHE A 50 -17.82 8.09 -16.87
N SER A 51 -16.79 8.92 -16.68
CA SER A 51 -15.89 9.34 -17.75
C SER A 51 -14.46 8.94 -17.43
N ILE A 52 -13.80 8.34 -18.41
CA ILE A 52 -12.39 7.95 -18.38
C ILE A 52 -11.64 8.90 -19.31
N ALA A 53 -11.00 9.87 -18.70
CA ALA A 53 -10.18 10.89 -19.34
C ALA A 53 -8.78 10.32 -19.65
N ILE A 54 -8.46 10.12 -20.94
CA ILE A 54 -7.17 9.56 -21.36
C ILE A 54 -6.28 10.66 -21.96
N GLY A 55 -4.98 10.63 -21.62
CA GLY A 55 -3.96 11.47 -22.26
C GLY A 55 -3.52 12.66 -21.42
N LYS A 56 -2.71 13.55 -22.01
CA LYS A 56 -1.96 14.59 -21.25
C LYS A 56 -2.80 15.81 -20.84
N LYS A 57 -3.88 16.13 -21.57
CA LYS A 57 -4.69 17.35 -21.35
C LYS A 57 -6.18 17.14 -21.67
N PRO A 58 -6.90 16.30 -20.92
CA PRO A 58 -8.32 16.13 -21.14
C PRO A 58 -9.11 17.38 -20.74
N ASN A 59 -10.20 17.68 -21.46
CA ASN A 59 -11.11 18.78 -21.13
C ASN A 59 -12.01 18.40 -19.96
N ILE A 60 -11.56 18.77 -18.75
CA ILE A 60 -12.23 18.42 -17.49
C ILE A 60 -13.62 19.03 -17.41
N ARG A 61 -13.83 20.26 -17.92
CA ARG A 61 -15.12 20.95 -17.84
C ARG A 61 -16.19 20.13 -18.56
N ILE A 62 -15.91 19.71 -19.79
CA ILE A 62 -16.82 18.90 -20.59
C ILE A 62 -17.08 17.55 -19.93
N LEU A 63 -16.03 16.82 -19.54
CA LEU A 63 -16.20 15.49 -18.93
C LEU A 63 -16.94 15.56 -17.59
N SER A 64 -16.73 16.60 -16.79
CA SER A 64 -17.46 16.79 -15.53
C SER A 64 -18.95 17.10 -15.73
N SER A 65 -19.35 17.62 -16.90
CA SER A 65 -20.74 17.98 -17.18
C SER A 65 -21.64 16.79 -17.52
N VAL A 66 -21.07 15.64 -17.84
CA VAL A 66 -21.80 14.44 -18.28
C VAL A 66 -21.83 13.30 -17.24
N VAL A 67 -20.91 13.32 -16.27
CA VAL A 67 -20.81 12.26 -15.25
C VAL A 67 -21.83 12.42 -14.12
N SER A 68 -22.12 11.32 -13.43
CA SER A 68 -22.94 11.32 -12.21
C SER A 68 -22.18 11.93 -11.02
N GLN A 69 -22.92 12.35 -10.00
CA GLN A 69 -22.33 12.86 -8.76
C GLN A 69 -21.99 11.73 -7.78
N PRO A 70 -20.95 11.89 -6.94
CA PRO A 70 -19.99 13.00 -6.94
C PRO A 70 -18.98 12.87 -8.08
N ILE A 71 -18.66 13.98 -8.76
CA ILE A 71 -17.69 14.01 -9.89
C ILE A 71 -16.36 13.31 -9.54
N LYS A 72 -15.91 13.45 -8.30
CA LYS A 72 -14.64 12.89 -7.81
C LYS A 72 -14.56 11.35 -7.91
N SER A 73 -15.70 10.64 -7.89
CA SER A 73 -15.74 9.18 -8.04
C SER A 73 -16.10 8.73 -9.46
N HIS A 74 -16.62 9.63 -10.30
CA HIS A 74 -17.12 9.32 -11.63
C HIS A 74 -16.23 9.82 -12.78
N LEU A 75 -15.25 10.68 -12.48
CA LEU A 75 -14.24 11.12 -13.43
C LEU A 75 -12.87 10.50 -13.11
N ILE A 76 -12.40 9.64 -14.02
CA ILE A 76 -11.18 8.84 -13.88
C ILE A 76 -10.14 9.35 -14.87
N PHE A 77 -8.90 9.58 -14.43
CA PHE A 77 -7.81 10.06 -15.29
C PHE A 77 -6.78 8.97 -15.51
N LEU A 78 -6.49 8.67 -16.77
CA LEU A 78 -5.49 7.70 -17.20
C LEU A 78 -4.49 8.35 -18.15
N ARG A 79 -3.23 7.92 -18.08
CA ARG A 79 -2.18 8.40 -19.00
C ARG A 79 -2.03 7.50 -20.21
N TYR A 80 -2.31 6.20 -20.06
CA TYR A 80 -2.16 5.21 -21.11
C TYR A 80 -3.47 4.46 -21.32
N TYR A 81 -3.76 4.13 -22.57
CA TYR A 81 -4.96 3.36 -22.93
C TYR A 81 -4.97 1.96 -22.30
N GLY A 82 -3.79 1.36 -22.10
CA GLY A 82 -3.65 0.04 -21.45
C GLY A 82 -4.22 -0.03 -20.02
N ASP A 83 -4.40 1.10 -19.34
CA ASP A 83 -4.93 1.15 -17.98
C ASP A 83 -6.48 1.16 -17.92
N VAL A 84 -7.17 1.25 -19.07
CA VAL A 84 -8.63 1.43 -19.15
C VAL A 84 -9.39 0.26 -18.54
N PHE A 85 -9.02 -0.98 -18.90
CA PHE A 85 -9.68 -2.17 -18.38
C PHE A 85 -9.56 -2.28 -16.86
N ASP A 86 -8.38 -2.00 -16.32
CA ASP A 86 -8.15 -1.96 -14.87
C ASP A 86 -9.02 -0.88 -14.21
N ALA A 87 -9.12 0.30 -14.82
CA ALA A 87 -9.93 1.40 -14.29
C ALA A 87 -11.43 1.07 -14.28
N VAL A 88 -11.97 0.51 -15.36
CA VAL A 88 -13.38 0.07 -15.44
C VAL A 88 -13.62 -1.02 -14.40
N ARG A 89 -12.77 -2.06 -14.37
CA ARG A 89 -12.88 -3.17 -13.43
C ARG A 89 -12.86 -2.66 -11.99
N ARG A 90 -11.95 -1.75 -11.62
CA ARG A 90 -11.90 -1.12 -10.29
C ARG A 90 -13.16 -0.36 -9.90
N THR A 91 -13.90 0.14 -10.88
CA THR A 91 -15.10 0.96 -10.65
C THR A 91 -16.31 0.08 -10.43
N VAL A 92 -16.51 -0.94 -11.28
CA VAL A 92 -17.65 -1.86 -11.18
C VAL A 92 -17.53 -2.87 -10.03
N THR A 93 -16.31 -3.11 -9.54
CA THR A 93 -16.05 -4.08 -8.46
C THR A 93 -16.03 -3.50 -7.05
N MET A 94 -16.40 -2.23 -6.87
CA MET A 94 -16.45 -1.60 -5.55
C MET A 94 -17.58 -2.20 -4.69
N LYS A 95 -17.28 -3.29 -3.97
CA LYS A 95 -18.14 -3.82 -2.92
C LYS A 95 -18.17 -2.88 -1.72
N LYS A 96 -19.26 -2.95 -0.94
CA LYS A 96 -19.40 -2.29 0.37
C LYS A 96 -18.20 -2.70 1.23
N ASN A 97 -17.47 -1.72 1.76
CA ASN A 97 -16.25 -1.98 2.53
C ASN A 97 -16.59 -2.76 3.81
N ASP A 98 -16.24 -4.05 3.87
CA ASP A 98 -16.27 -4.82 5.12
C ASP A 98 -14.89 -4.70 5.80
N PRO A 99 -14.81 -4.08 6.99
CA PRO A 99 -13.56 -3.98 7.74
C PRO A 99 -12.93 -5.33 8.14
N ASN A 100 -13.69 -6.43 8.09
CA ASN A 100 -13.17 -7.77 8.32
C ASN A 100 -12.41 -8.32 7.12
N GLU A 101 -12.62 -7.78 5.91
CA GLU A 101 -11.87 -8.15 4.73
C GLU A 101 -10.51 -7.44 4.70
N CYS A 102 -9.50 -8.15 4.22
CA CYS A 102 -8.16 -7.58 4.09
C CYS A 102 -8.06 -6.59 2.92
N GLY A 103 -7.12 -5.65 3.01
CA GLY A 103 -6.71 -4.81 1.88
C GLY A 103 -7.79 -3.82 1.44
N VAL A 104 -8.73 -3.49 2.33
CA VAL A 104 -9.80 -2.53 2.05
C VAL A 104 -9.46 -1.18 2.64
N SER A 105 -9.39 -0.18 1.77
CA SER A 105 -9.27 1.22 2.18
C SER A 105 -10.57 1.95 1.86
N VAL A 106 -11.15 2.58 2.90
CA VAL A 106 -12.36 3.40 2.78
C VAL A 106 -12.16 4.69 1.97
N THR A 107 -10.91 5.05 1.66
CA THR A 107 -10.58 6.28 0.94
C THR A 107 -9.48 5.97 -0.06
N LYS A 108 -9.81 5.96 -1.36
CA LYS A 108 -8.81 5.67 -2.40
C LYS A 108 -7.67 6.70 -2.37
N PRO A 109 -6.40 6.28 -2.25
CA PRO A 109 -5.28 7.15 -2.57
C PRO A 109 -5.42 7.54 -4.04
N ARG A 110 -5.57 8.83 -4.35
CA ARG A 110 -5.66 9.27 -5.75
C ARG A 110 -4.34 8.98 -6.44
N ALA A 111 -4.37 8.09 -7.44
CA ALA A 111 -3.23 7.53 -8.18
C ALA A 111 -2.29 8.53 -8.89
N ARG A 112 -2.40 9.85 -8.66
CA ARG A 112 -1.41 10.81 -9.17
C ARG A 112 -1.40 12.21 -8.55
N ASN A 113 -2.23 12.47 -7.56
CA ASN A 113 -2.31 13.78 -6.92
C ASN A 113 -1.95 13.71 -5.44
N VAL A 114 -0.79 13.13 -5.14
CA VAL A 114 -0.05 13.41 -3.90
C VAL A 114 0.64 14.77 -4.07
N ARG A 115 -0.16 15.83 -4.31
CA ARG A 115 0.32 17.22 -4.20
C ARG A 115 0.45 17.64 -2.72
N GLY A 116 0.08 16.76 -1.79
CA GLY A 116 0.40 16.87 -0.37
C GLY A 116 0.74 15.48 0.19
N ASN A 117 1.86 15.37 0.89
CA ASN A 117 2.34 14.11 1.49
C ASN A 117 1.48 13.64 2.67
N LYS A 118 0.50 14.44 3.13
CA LYS A 118 -0.37 14.09 4.25
C LYS A 118 -1.42 13.09 3.77
N ALA A 119 -1.44 11.91 4.37
CA ALA A 119 -2.51 10.95 4.12
C ALA A 119 -3.83 11.50 4.67
N THR A 120 -4.96 11.12 4.10
CA THR A 120 -6.27 11.35 4.74
C THR A 120 -6.49 10.28 5.82
N SER A 121 -7.17 10.65 6.91
CA SER A 121 -7.52 9.70 7.97
C SER A 121 -8.27 8.48 7.41
N GLY A 122 -7.84 7.27 7.78
CA GLY A 122 -8.45 6.01 7.33
C GLY A 122 -8.03 5.53 5.92
N VAL A 123 -7.12 6.23 5.22
CA VAL A 123 -6.60 5.76 3.92
C VAL A 123 -5.75 4.49 4.07
N TRP A 124 -5.02 4.36 5.17
CA TRP A 124 -4.14 3.22 5.45
C TRP A 124 -4.53 2.55 6.79
N PRO A 125 -5.69 1.88 6.86
CA PRO A 125 -6.26 1.39 8.12
C PRO A 125 -5.47 0.23 8.75
N TRP A 126 -4.58 -0.42 8.01
CA TRP A 126 -3.64 -1.43 8.52
C TRP A 126 -2.37 -0.81 9.11
N GLN A 127 -2.14 0.49 8.96
CA GLN A 127 -0.90 1.11 9.40
C GLN A 127 -0.78 1.05 10.93
N ILE A 128 0.34 0.52 11.40
CA ILE A 128 0.67 0.39 12.82
C ILE A 128 1.84 1.30 13.19
N SER A 129 1.75 1.92 14.37
CA SER A 129 2.90 2.53 15.04
C SER A 129 3.36 1.65 16.19
N ILE A 130 4.65 1.30 16.20
CA ILE A 130 5.29 0.42 17.20
C ILE A 130 6.13 1.28 18.14
N HIS A 131 5.84 1.18 19.43
CA HIS A 131 6.49 1.96 20.48
C HIS A 131 7.22 1.03 21.43
N TRP A 132 8.43 1.44 21.84
CA TRP A 132 9.21 0.82 22.90
C TRP A 132 9.37 1.86 24.00
N ASP A 133 8.90 1.55 25.22
CA ASP A 133 8.90 2.49 26.36
C ASP A 133 8.28 3.85 26.04
N GLY A 134 7.13 3.83 25.39
CA GLY A 134 6.40 5.03 24.96
C GLY A 134 7.01 5.73 23.73
N MET A 135 8.26 5.46 23.38
CA MET A 135 8.91 6.06 22.21
C MET A 135 8.64 5.25 20.93
N ARG A 136 8.15 5.90 19.88
CA ARG A 136 7.96 5.25 18.58
C ARG A 136 9.30 4.82 17.99
N VAL A 137 9.46 3.53 17.72
CA VAL A 137 10.69 2.95 17.16
C VAL A 137 10.53 2.51 15.72
N CYS A 138 9.37 1.95 15.35
CA CYS A 138 9.08 1.40 14.03
C CYS A 138 7.61 1.57 13.65
N ASN A 139 7.29 1.16 12.43
CA ASN A 139 5.94 0.94 11.95
C ASN A 139 5.70 -0.56 11.70
N GLY A 140 4.46 -0.92 11.35
CA GLY A 140 4.10 -2.26 10.92
C GLY A 140 2.78 -2.26 10.16
N ALA A 141 2.30 -3.45 9.83
CA ALA A 141 0.98 -3.63 9.22
C ALA A 141 0.16 -4.69 9.95
N LEU A 142 -1.09 -4.36 10.24
CA LEU A 142 -2.07 -5.32 10.77
C LEU A 142 -2.43 -6.33 9.68
N ILE A 143 -2.24 -7.63 9.92
CA ILE A 143 -2.53 -8.70 8.95
C ILE A 143 -3.77 -9.51 9.33
N ASN A 144 -4.18 -9.48 10.60
CA ASN A 144 -5.48 -9.94 11.09
C ASN A 144 -5.77 -9.28 12.47
N LYS A 145 -6.81 -9.72 13.18
CA LYS A 145 -7.21 -9.11 14.48
C LYS A 145 -6.15 -9.18 15.58
N GLU A 146 -5.14 -10.04 15.47
CA GLU A 146 -4.18 -10.36 16.54
C GLU A 146 -2.72 -10.29 16.09
N TRP A 147 -2.46 -10.14 14.79
CA TRP A 147 -1.12 -10.28 14.25
C TRP A 147 -0.71 -9.08 13.42
N ILE A 148 0.56 -8.70 13.57
CA ILE A 148 1.21 -7.61 12.87
C ILE A 148 2.48 -8.13 12.21
N ILE A 149 2.70 -7.72 10.97
CA ILE A 149 3.94 -7.91 10.24
C ILE A 149 4.80 -6.64 10.29
N THR A 150 6.10 -6.80 10.51
CA THR A 150 7.07 -5.70 10.60
C THR A 150 8.50 -6.22 10.36
N ALA A 151 9.52 -5.37 10.50
CA ALA A 151 10.92 -5.72 10.32
C ALA A 151 11.55 -6.27 11.61
N ALA A 152 12.52 -7.18 11.47
CA ALA A 152 13.25 -7.76 12.61
C ALA A 152 14.16 -6.75 13.32
N HIS A 153 14.78 -5.83 12.58
CA HIS A 153 15.69 -4.83 13.14
C HIS A 153 15.04 -3.94 14.22
N CYS A 154 13.71 -3.84 14.22
CA CYS A 154 12.91 -3.07 15.19
C CYS A 154 13.05 -3.57 16.64
N PHE A 155 13.51 -4.81 16.81
CA PHE A 155 13.55 -5.50 18.11
C PHE A 155 14.95 -5.62 18.70
N TYR A 156 15.98 -5.13 18.01
CA TYR A 156 17.34 -5.12 18.52
C TYR A 156 17.67 -3.78 19.19
N SER A 157 18.45 -3.87 20.26
CA SER A 157 19.13 -2.70 20.82
C SER A 157 20.09 -2.09 19.80
N LYS A 158 20.28 -0.77 19.89
CA LYS A 158 21.28 -0.02 19.11
C LYS A 158 22.68 -0.07 19.75
N THR A 159 22.85 -0.84 20.82
CA THR A 159 24.12 -1.06 21.51
C THR A 159 25.03 -2.01 20.73
N TRP A 160 26.34 -1.91 20.97
CA TRP A 160 27.37 -2.78 20.39
C TRP A 160 27.08 -4.27 20.58
N ARG A 161 26.50 -4.66 21.72
CA ARG A 161 25.94 -5.99 21.93
C ARG A 161 24.45 -6.02 21.54
N PRO A 162 24.06 -6.80 20.52
CA PRO A 162 22.66 -6.91 20.14
C PRO A 162 21.86 -7.72 21.15
N ILE A 163 21.12 -7.03 21.99
CA ILE A 163 20.13 -7.63 22.87
C ILE A 163 18.77 -7.50 22.19
N ILE A 164 18.03 -8.61 22.11
CA ILE A 164 16.63 -8.60 21.69
C ILE A 164 15.82 -7.96 22.83
N ARG A 165 15.09 -6.91 22.51
CA ARG A 165 14.27 -6.18 23.48
C ARG A 165 13.05 -7.03 23.88
N PRO A 166 12.68 -7.03 25.17
CA PRO A 166 11.56 -7.83 25.66
C PRO A 166 10.22 -7.33 25.10
N ALA A 167 9.34 -8.25 24.73
CA ALA A 167 8.02 -7.94 24.17
C ALA A 167 7.14 -7.10 25.12
N SER A 168 7.26 -7.31 26.43
CA SER A 168 6.48 -6.60 27.45
C SER A 168 6.64 -5.08 27.44
N ARG A 169 7.74 -4.57 26.88
CA ARG A 169 8.01 -3.12 26.77
C ARG A 169 7.49 -2.50 25.47
N TYR A 170 6.89 -3.31 24.60
CA TYR A 170 6.32 -2.86 23.34
C TYR A 170 4.83 -2.57 23.43
N THR A 171 4.46 -1.38 22.96
CA THR A 171 3.06 -0.97 22.78
C THR A 171 2.79 -0.69 21.31
N ILE A 172 1.62 -1.12 20.87
CA ILE A 172 1.15 -1.07 19.50
C ILE A 172 0.00 -0.09 19.43
N LYS A 173 0.07 0.84 18.47
CA LYS A 173 -1.01 1.79 18.20
C LYS A 173 -1.59 1.56 16.81
N ALA A 174 -2.89 1.29 16.76
CA ALA A 174 -3.67 1.08 15.54
C ALA A 174 -4.76 2.16 15.38
N GLY A 175 -5.10 2.55 14.15
CA GLY A 175 -6.16 3.55 13.90
C GLY A 175 -5.74 5.00 14.17
N GLY A 176 -4.48 5.23 14.50
CA GLY A 176 -3.88 6.55 14.61
C GLY A 176 -3.86 7.27 13.27
N HIS A 177 -4.25 8.55 13.22
CA HIS A 177 -3.88 9.43 12.11
C HIS A 177 -2.97 10.57 12.60
N HIS A 178 -3.36 11.19 13.71
CA HIS A 178 -2.57 12.13 14.49
C HIS A 178 -2.13 11.47 15.80
N LEU A 179 -0.87 11.06 15.88
CA LEU A 179 -0.34 10.43 17.10
C LEU A 179 -0.33 11.44 18.25
N GLY A 180 -0.98 11.06 19.36
CA GLY A 180 -1.06 11.86 20.58
C GLY A 180 -2.24 12.82 20.64
N ASP A 181 -3.07 12.92 19.60
CA ASP A 181 -4.35 13.64 19.66
C ASP A 181 -5.50 12.64 19.89
N ARG A 182 -5.86 12.46 21.16
CA ARG A 182 -6.95 11.56 21.58
C ARG A 182 -8.34 12.10 21.26
N LYS A 183 -8.49 13.40 20.97
CA LYS A 183 -9.81 14.00 20.69
C LYS A 183 -10.30 13.68 19.28
N THR A 184 -9.38 13.44 18.34
CA THR A 184 -9.71 13.26 16.91
C THR A 184 -9.32 11.90 16.35
N SER A 185 -8.60 11.07 17.12
CA SER A 185 -8.08 9.78 16.63
C SER A 185 -8.75 8.58 17.31
N PRO A 186 -9.35 7.64 16.56
CA PRO A 186 -9.92 6.39 17.07
C PRO A 186 -8.82 5.36 17.42
N GLU A 187 -7.73 5.83 18.02
CA GLU A 187 -6.52 5.05 18.27
C GLU A 187 -6.78 3.96 19.32
N GLN A 188 -6.40 2.73 18.99
CA GLN A 188 -6.37 1.61 19.92
C GLN A 188 -4.94 1.36 20.36
N VAL A 189 -4.71 1.21 21.66
CA VAL A 189 -3.41 0.89 22.24
C VAL A 189 -3.43 -0.54 22.79
N ILE A 190 -2.54 -1.39 22.30
CA ILE A 190 -2.47 -2.80 22.64
C ILE A 190 -1.02 -3.18 22.96
N GLU A 191 -0.82 -4.04 23.95
CA GLU A 191 0.51 -4.58 24.30
C GLU A 191 0.89 -5.73 23.36
N ALA A 192 2.19 -5.88 23.11
CA ALA A 192 2.71 -7.08 22.46
C ALA A 192 2.71 -8.25 23.46
N GLU A 193 2.12 -9.38 23.07
CA GLU A 193 2.23 -10.65 23.82
C GLU A 193 3.58 -11.31 23.53
N LYS A 194 3.92 -11.43 22.24
CA LYS A 194 5.11 -12.13 21.78
C LYS A 194 5.60 -11.59 20.46
N ILE A 195 6.91 -11.62 20.26
CA ILE A 195 7.60 -11.21 19.04
C ILE A 195 8.30 -12.43 18.45
N TYR A 196 8.10 -12.67 17.16
CA TYR A 196 8.70 -13.75 16.39
C TYR A 196 9.62 -13.15 15.35
N ILE A 197 10.93 -13.17 15.61
CA ILE A 197 11.95 -12.75 14.66
C ILE A 197 12.26 -13.94 13.75
N HIS A 198 12.38 -13.70 12.44
CA HIS A 198 12.78 -14.77 11.53
C HIS A 198 14.17 -15.29 11.89
N ARG A 199 14.30 -16.62 12.07
CA ARG A 199 15.53 -17.27 12.57
C ARG A 199 16.79 -17.01 11.73
N ASN A 200 16.61 -16.73 10.44
CA ASN A 200 17.70 -16.47 9.52
C ASN A 200 18.00 -14.97 9.34
N TYR A 201 17.44 -14.09 10.20
CA TYR A 201 17.71 -12.66 10.11
C TYR A 201 19.21 -12.37 10.32
N LYS A 202 19.84 -11.74 9.32
CA LYS A 202 21.25 -11.33 9.35
C LYS A 202 21.33 -9.82 9.55
N ARG A 203 21.84 -9.40 10.70
CA ARG A 203 21.92 -7.96 11.06
C ARG A 203 22.92 -7.18 10.21
N GLN A 204 23.96 -7.84 9.71
CA GLN A 204 25.06 -7.22 8.99
C GLN A 204 24.63 -6.64 7.65
N ASN A 205 23.73 -7.33 6.94
CA ASN A 205 23.26 -6.97 5.60
C ASN A 205 21.73 -6.86 5.50
N HIS A 206 21.02 -6.91 6.64
CA HIS A 206 19.57 -6.88 6.71
C HIS A 206 18.84 -8.01 5.94
N GLU A 207 19.50 -9.13 5.67
CA GLU A 207 18.87 -10.28 5.03
C GLU A 207 17.87 -10.96 5.96
N ASN A 208 16.70 -11.32 5.44
CA ASN A 208 15.59 -11.86 6.22
C ASN A 208 15.09 -10.92 7.34
N ASP A 209 15.09 -9.61 7.09
CA ASP A 209 14.60 -8.58 8.01
C ASP A 209 13.07 -8.55 8.10
N ILE A 210 12.50 -9.57 8.72
CA ILE A 210 11.06 -9.75 8.92
C ILE A 210 10.77 -10.34 10.31
N ALA A 211 9.70 -9.87 10.90
CA ALA A 211 9.20 -10.31 12.19
C ALA A 211 7.67 -10.21 12.28
N LEU A 212 7.09 -11.00 13.18
CA LEU A 212 5.67 -10.97 13.52
C LEU A 212 5.49 -10.59 14.99
N ILE A 213 4.46 -9.79 15.27
CA ILE A 213 4.03 -9.49 16.64
C ILE A 213 2.66 -10.10 16.85
N LYS A 214 2.52 -10.90 17.91
CA LYS A 214 1.23 -11.34 18.43
C LYS A 214 0.76 -10.33 19.48
N LEU A 215 -0.46 -9.85 19.33
CA LEU A 215 -1.10 -8.91 20.23
C LEU A 215 -1.70 -9.64 21.43
N LYS A 216 -1.59 -9.03 22.62
CA LYS A 216 -2.20 -9.54 23.85
C LYS A 216 -3.72 -9.49 23.84
N ARG A 217 -4.31 -8.64 22.99
CA ARG A 217 -5.77 -8.53 22.78
C ARG A 217 -6.08 -8.28 21.32
N LYS A 218 -7.21 -8.83 20.86
CA LYS A 218 -7.78 -8.56 19.54
C LYS A 218 -8.05 -7.07 19.34
N VAL A 219 -7.69 -6.53 18.19
CA VAL A 219 -8.13 -5.19 17.79
C VAL A 219 -9.60 -5.20 17.37
N LYS A 220 -10.30 -4.10 17.62
CA LYS A 220 -11.64 -3.86 17.10
C LYS A 220 -11.52 -3.36 15.65
N LEU A 221 -11.96 -4.15 14.69
CA LEU A 221 -11.93 -3.75 13.29
C LEU A 221 -12.99 -2.69 13.00
N GLY A 222 -12.71 -1.82 12.05
CA GLY A 222 -13.59 -0.73 11.65
C GLY A 222 -12.97 0.11 10.55
N LYS A 223 -13.57 1.28 10.30
CA LYS A 223 -13.15 2.22 9.24
C LYS A 223 -11.66 2.59 9.27
N TYR A 224 -11.07 2.64 10.47
CA TYR A 224 -9.70 3.11 10.69
C TYR A 224 -8.74 1.98 11.07
N VAL A 225 -9.24 0.77 11.30
CA VAL A 225 -8.46 -0.40 11.70
C VAL A 225 -8.98 -1.61 10.93
N SER A 226 -8.26 -2.02 9.90
CA SER A 226 -8.58 -3.20 9.11
C SER A 226 -7.28 -3.85 8.62
N PRO A 227 -7.26 -5.17 8.38
CA PRO A 227 -6.04 -5.85 7.97
C PRO A 227 -5.66 -5.52 6.53
N VAL A 228 -4.37 -5.60 6.21
CA VAL A 228 -3.86 -5.64 4.83
C VAL A 228 -3.80 -7.08 4.34
N CYS A 229 -3.94 -7.31 3.04
CA CYS A 229 -3.76 -8.66 2.51
C CYS A 229 -2.28 -9.07 2.50
N LEU A 230 -2.04 -10.35 2.77
CA LEU A 230 -0.76 -10.99 2.51
C LEU A 230 -0.68 -11.42 1.04
N PRO A 231 0.53 -11.50 0.45
CA PRO A 231 0.70 -11.97 -0.92
C PRO A 231 0.36 -13.46 -1.03
N GLU A 232 0.04 -13.92 -2.23
CA GLU A 232 -0.06 -15.35 -2.56
C GLU A 232 1.33 -15.90 -2.90
N VAL A 233 1.59 -17.18 -2.63
CA VAL A 233 2.90 -17.85 -2.79
C VAL A 233 3.57 -17.56 -4.14
N THR A 234 2.78 -17.53 -5.22
CA THR A 234 3.28 -17.39 -6.60
C THR A 234 3.14 -15.97 -7.16
N ASN A 235 2.61 -15.02 -6.39
CA ASN A 235 2.25 -13.70 -6.89
C ASN A 235 3.07 -12.62 -6.22
N ASP A 236 4.31 -12.48 -6.70
CA ASP A 236 5.20 -11.45 -6.23
C ASP A 236 4.81 -10.06 -6.78
N LEU A 237 4.47 -9.17 -5.84
CA LEU A 237 4.05 -7.82 -6.15
C LEU A 237 5.21 -6.83 -6.21
N ALA A 238 6.45 -7.16 -5.88
CA ALA A 238 7.56 -6.21 -6.09
C ALA A 238 8.19 -6.39 -7.48
N THR A 239 7.39 -6.04 -8.50
CA THR A 239 7.73 -6.10 -9.92
C THR A 239 8.34 -4.78 -10.40
N PRO A 240 9.49 -4.78 -11.10
CA PRO A 240 10.14 -3.57 -11.60
C PRO A 240 9.21 -2.68 -12.44
N GLY A 241 9.36 -1.35 -12.30
CA GLY A 241 8.58 -0.33 -12.99
C GLY A 241 7.16 -0.14 -12.45
N LYS A 242 6.72 -0.98 -11.49
CA LYS A 242 5.42 -0.81 -10.84
C LYS A 242 5.53 0.02 -9.57
N HIS A 243 4.52 0.82 -9.32
CA HIS A 243 4.45 1.66 -8.13
C HIS A 243 3.78 0.95 -6.96
N GLY A 244 4.23 1.29 -5.76
CA GLY A 244 3.57 1.00 -4.50
C GLY A 244 3.66 2.18 -3.55
N TYR A 245 3.05 2.01 -2.38
CA TYR A 245 2.98 3.05 -1.38
C TYR A 245 3.58 2.60 -0.06
N VAL A 246 4.26 3.53 0.60
CA VAL A 246 4.68 3.42 1.99
C VAL A 246 3.99 4.54 2.76
N ALA A 247 3.47 4.22 3.93
CA ALA A 247 2.89 5.20 4.85
C ALA A 247 3.54 5.11 6.22
N GLY A 248 3.52 6.21 6.96
CA GLY A 248 4.13 6.26 8.28
C GLY A 248 4.14 7.65 8.89
N TRP A 249 4.79 7.75 10.04
CA TRP A 249 4.98 8.99 10.80
C TRP A 249 6.44 9.46 10.77
N GLY A 250 7.21 9.00 9.78
CA GLY A 250 8.63 9.28 9.62
C GLY A 250 9.05 10.73 9.82
N GLU A 251 10.33 10.89 10.11
CA GLU A 251 10.94 12.19 10.32
C GLU A 251 11.02 12.99 9.01
N LYS A 252 10.53 14.23 9.01
CA LYS A 252 10.78 15.13 7.89
C LYS A 252 12.19 15.70 8.03
N GLN A 253 13.04 15.43 7.05
CA GLN A 253 14.28 16.16 6.93
C GLN A 253 13.99 17.53 6.30
N THR A 254 13.88 18.58 7.10
CA THR A 254 13.92 19.94 6.57
C THR A 254 15.37 20.23 6.15
N GLN A 255 15.59 20.53 4.88
CA GLN A 255 16.86 21.10 4.44
C GLN A 255 17.03 22.43 5.18
N VAL A 256 17.97 22.49 6.12
CA VAL A 256 18.44 23.77 6.66
C VAL A 256 19.19 24.43 5.50
N LYS A 257 18.77 25.62 5.07
CA LYS A 257 19.57 26.45 4.18
C LYS A 257 20.95 26.58 4.80
N GLN A 258 21.98 26.31 4.02
CA GLN A 258 23.36 26.34 4.44
C GLN A 258 23.77 27.79 4.66
N ASP A 259 23.43 28.39 5.81
CA ASP A 259 24.02 29.66 6.20
C ASP A 259 25.49 29.38 6.51
N ARG A 260 26.36 29.87 5.63
CA ARG A 260 27.83 29.69 5.62
C ARG A 260 28.56 30.26 6.85
N LYS A 261 27.87 30.58 7.95
CA LYS A 261 28.45 31.32 9.09
C LYS A 261 28.17 30.76 10.50
N SER A 262 27.73 29.51 10.66
CA SER A 262 27.80 28.90 11.99
C SER A 262 28.10 27.40 11.96
N SER A 263 29.15 27.01 12.68
CA SER A 263 29.67 25.64 12.82
C SER A 263 28.80 24.75 13.72
N LYS A 264 27.59 25.17 14.09
CA LYS A 264 26.68 24.41 14.95
C LYS A 264 25.43 23.99 14.17
N GLN A 265 25.51 22.81 13.56
CA GLN A 265 24.43 22.22 12.76
C GLN A 265 23.27 21.75 13.66
N HIS A 266 22.42 22.65 14.14
CA HIS A 266 21.18 22.28 14.83
C HIS A 266 20.12 21.79 13.83
N ARG A 267 20.23 20.53 13.39
CA ARG A 267 19.14 19.82 12.69
C ARG A 267 17.94 19.70 13.65
N LYS A 268 16.90 20.53 13.47
CA LYS A 268 15.61 20.36 14.17
C LYS A 268 14.94 19.07 13.66
N LYS A 269 15.14 17.98 14.41
CA LYS A 269 14.55 16.66 14.18
C LYS A 269 13.08 16.68 14.62
N SER A 270 12.14 16.87 13.70
CA SER A 270 10.71 16.83 14.03
C SER A 270 10.06 15.58 13.46
N ARG A 271 9.66 14.66 14.35
CA ARG A 271 8.84 13.50 13.99
C ARG A 271 7.45 13.98 13.61
N THR A 272 6.95 13.57 12.45
CA THR A 272 5.59 13.95 12.07
C THR A 272 4.60 13.26 13.00
N LYS A 273 3.66 14.04 13.56
CA LYS A 273 2.52 13.48 14.31
C LYS A 273 1.43 12.98 13.38
N VAL A 274 1.42 13.43 12.12
CA VAL A 274 0.41 13.10 11.10
C VAL A 274 0.95 12.05 10.15
N THR A 275 0.14 11.05 9.81
CA THR A 275 0.51 10.04 8.81
C THR A 275 0.80 10.71 7.47
N VAL A 276 1.96 10.40 6.90
CA VAL A 276 2.34 10.74 5.54
C VAL A 276 2.44 9.50 4.69
N HIS A 277 2.31 9.65 3.37
CA HIS A 277 2.55 8.56 2.43
C HIS A 277 3.37 9.02 1.23
N ILE A 278 4.03 8.06 0.59
CA ILE A 278 4.83 8.27 -0.60
C ILE A 278 4.58 7.14 -1.60
N ALA A 279 4.57 7.49 -2.89
CA ALA A 279 4.58 6.53 -3.98
C ALA A 279 6.02 6.29 -4.42
N LEU A 280 6.40 5.02 -4.55
CA LEU A 280 7.74 4.59 -4.92
C LEU A 280 7.64 3.61 -6.10
N ALA A 281 8.56 3.73 -7.05
CA ALA A 281 8.64 2.82 -8.19
C ALA A 281 9.65 1.71 -7.88
N VAL A 282 9.23 0.44 -7.99
CA VAL A 282 10.14 -0.69 -7.81
C VAL A 282 11.20 -0.67 -8.91
N SER A 283 12.46 -0.81 -8.53
CA SER A 283 13.59 -0.83 -9.45
C SER A 283 13.99 -2.26 -9.82
N SER A 284 14.77 -2.42 -10.89
CA SER A 284 15.27 -3.74 -11.28
C SER A 284 16.35 -4.25 -10.32
N ASN A 285 16.50 -5.57 -10.21
CA ASN A 285 17.49 -6.18 -9.32
C ASN A 285 18.93 -5.70 -9.63
N LYS A 286 19.24 -5.46 -10.91
CA LYS A 286 20.53 -4.90 -11.35
C LYS A 286 20.76 -3.49 -10.78
N VAL A 287 19.74 -2.63 -10.85
CA VAL A 287 19.81 -1.28 -10.29
C VAL A 287 19.98 -1.34 -8.77
N CYS A 288 19.20 -2.18 -8.09
CA CYS A 288 19.31 -2.33 -6.64
C CYS A 288 20.70 -2.76 -6.21
N ARG A 289 21.25 -3.79 -6.85
CA ARG A 289 22.59 -4.32 -6.56
C ARG A 289 23.69 -3.31 -6.80
N ASN A 290 23.59 -2.51 -7.86
CA ASN A 290 24.61 -1.51 -8.21
C ASN A 290 24.48 -0.21 -7.41
N SER A 291 23.40 -0.05 -6.63
CA SER A 291 23.12 1.19 -5.90
C SER A 291 23.60 1.19 -4.45
N THR A 292 24.28 0.13 -4.02
CA THR A 292 24.73 -0.07 -2.64
C THR A 292 25.97 -0.97 -2.61
N ASP A 293 26.81 -0.77 -1.60
CA ASP A 293 27.94 -1.66 -1.28
C ASP A 293 27.53 -2.83 -0.38
N GLN A 294 26.28 -2.85 0.12
CA GLN A 294 25.77 -3.96 0.93
C GLN A 294 25.45 -5.19 0.08
N ALA A 295 25.74 -6.38 0.62
CA ALA A 295 25.37 -7.63 -0.03
C ALA A 295 23.85 -7.71 -0.28
N PHE A 296 23.47 -7.82 -1.56
CA PHE A 296 22.06 -7.76 -1.98
C PHE A 296 21.58 -9.11 -2.53
N ASN A 297 20.61 -9.70 -1.81
CA ASN A 297 19.93 -10.94 -2.21
C ASN A 297 18.52 -10.63 -2.75
N ASP A 298 18.36 -10.67 -4.07
CA ASP A 298 17.13 -10.31 -4.78
C ASP A 298 15.98 -11.31 -4.61
N THR A 299 16.26 -12.50 -4.10
CA THR A 299 15.21 -13.48 -3.75
C THR A 299 14.37 -13.00 -2.56
N VAL A 300 14.98 -12.26 -1.63
CA VAL A 300 14.35 -11.81 -0.38
C VAL A 300 14.32 -10.30 -0.21
N MET A 301 14.92 -9.55 -1.12
CA MET A 301 14.98 -8.09 -1.10
C MET A 301 14.57 -7.48 -2.44
N PHE A 302 14.09 -6.25 -2.38
CA PHE A 302 13.99 -5.37 -3.54
C PHE A 302 14.27 -3.93 -3.11
N CYS A 303 14.46 -3.05 -4.07
CA CYS A 303 14.56 -1.62 -3.82
C CYS A 303 13.56 -0.84 -4.65
N ALA A 304 13.23 0.35 -4.18
CA ALA A 304 12.36 1.26 -4.90
C ALA A 304 12.93 2.68 -4.86
N GLU A 305 12.80 3.37 -5.98
CA GLU A 305 13.25 4.74 -6.13
C GLU A 305 12.14 5.75 -5.83
N HIS A 306 12.59 6.94 -5.46
CA HIS A 306 11.74 8.11 -5.26
C HIS A 306 11.60 8.87 -6.59
N GLU A 307 10.38 9.14 -7.03
CA GLU A 307 10.15 9.95 -8.24
C GLU A 307 10.67 11.40 -8.11
N LYS A 308 10.83 11.90 -6.87
CA LYS A 308 11.23 13.29 -6.60
C LYS A 308 12.24 13.40 -5.47
N ALA A 309 13.25 14.24 -5.69
CA ALA A 309 14.21 14.67 -4.67
C ALA A 309 13.50 15.37 -3.49
N GLY A 310 13.98 15.16 -2.26
CA GLY A 310 13.53 15.90 -1.08
C GLY A 310 12.24 15.39 -0.42
N GLN A 311 11.71 14.23 -0.84
CA GLN A 311 10.48 13.66 -0.29
C GLN A 311 10.75 12.41 0.56
N HIS A 312 10.16 12.42 1.75
CA HIS A 312 10.64 11.75 2.95
C HIS A 312 10.33 10.25 3.03
N SER A 313 11.34 9.47 3.45
CA SER A 313 11.23 8.23 4.22
C SER A 313 12.54 8.10 4.99
N CYS A 314 12.50 8.40 6.29
CA CYS A 314 13.67 8.52 7.18
C CYS A 314 13.48 7.66 8.44
N ARG A 315 14.46 7.69 9.36
CA ARG A 315 14.41 7.02 10.67
C ARG A 315 13.01 7.03 11.30
N GLY A 316 12.49 5.84 11.58
CA GLY A 316 11.18 5.64 12.20
C GLY A 316 10.08 5.15 11.24
N ASP A 317 10.38 4.97 9.95
CA ASP A 317 9.50 4.25 9.02
C ASP A 317 9.80 2.76 8.88
N GLY A 318 10.90 2.29 9.48
CA GLY A 318 11.32 0.88 9.46
C GLY A 318 10.19 -0.05 9.90
N GLY A 319 10.06 -1.18 9.21
CA GLY A 319 9.01 -2.18 9.41
C GLY A 319 7.65 -1.82 8.81
N GLY A 320 7.45 -0.59 8.31
CA GLY A 320 6.21 -0.20 7.63
C GLY A 320 6.00 -0.98 6.32
N PRO A 321 4.74 -1.21 5.90
CA PRO A 321 4.47 -1.97 4.69
C PRO A 321 4.67 -1.13 3.43
N PHE A 322 5.31 -1.72 2.43
CA PHE A 322 5.17 -1.34 1.04
C PHE A 322 3.98 -2.09 0.46
N VAL A 323 2.92 -1.37 0.11
CA VAL A 323 1.67 -1.95 -0.37
C VAL A 323 1.41 -1.65 -1.84
N ARG A 324 0.81 -2.61 -2.54
CA ARG A 324 0.31 -2.45 -3.91
C ARG A 324 -1.11 -2.97 -4.02
N GLU A 325 -1.87 -2.40 -4.94
CA GLU A 325 -3.16 -2.96 -5.32
C GLU A 325 -2.96 -4.18 -6.21
N ARG A 326 -3.69 -5.24 -5.90
CA ARG A 326 -3.79 -6.46 -6.70
C ARG A 326 -5.25 -6.79 -6.91
N TYR A 327 -5.60 -7.27 -8.09
CA TYR A 327 -6.93 -7.83 -8.31
C TYR A 327 -7.04 -9.19 -7.61
N ASP A 328 -7.97 -9.32 -6.67
CA ASP A 328 -8.32 -10.60 -6.05
C ASP A 328 -9.49 -11.22 -6.83
N SER A 329 -9.24 -12.38 -7.43
CA SER A 329 -10.23 -13.11 -8.21
C SER A 329 -11.36 -13.65 -7.34
N LYS A 330 -11.09 -13.98 -6.08
CA LYS A 330 -12.09 -14.53 -5.14
C LYS A 330 -13.08 -13.46 -4.72
N SER A 331 -12.60 -12.30 -4.27
CA SER A 331 -13.49 -11.19 -3.95
C SER A 331 -14.06 -10.48 -5.16
N ARG A 332 -13.46 -10.72 -6.35
CA ARG A 332 -13.68 -10.00 -7.60
C ARG A 332 -13.50 -8.50 -7.40
N SER A 333 -12.46 -8.08 -6.68
CA SER A 333 -12.18 -6.66 -6.40
C SER A 333 -10.69 -6.42 -6.19
N TYR A 334 -10.25 -5.16 -6.29
CA TYR A 334 -8.87 -4.80 -5.99
C TYR A 334 -8.66 -4.70 -4.48
N ARG A 335 -7.56 -5.28 -4.00
CA ARG A 335 -7.17 -5.29 -2.59
C ARG A 335 -5.74 -4.78 -2.44
N TRP A 336 -5.51 -4.02 -1.38
CA TRP A 336 -4.17 -3.64 -0.97
C TRP A 336 -3.46 -4.83 -0.32
N THR A 337 -2.29 -5.16 -0.86
CA THR A 337 -1.51 -6.32 -0.45
C THR A 337 -0.09 -5.88 -0.12
N VAL A 338 0.51 -6.44 0.93
CA VAL A 338 1.90 -6.15 1.31
C VAL A 338 2.85 -6.85 0.33
N ALA A 339 3.61 -6.07 -0.43
CA ALA A 339 4.68 -6.61 -1.28
C ALA A 339 6.02 -6.66 -0.53
N GLY A 340 6.24 -5.71 0.37
CA GLY A 340 7.48 -5.59 1.12
C GLY A 340 7.36 -4.89 2.46
N LEU A 341 8.43 -4.91 3.23
CA LEU A 341 8.58 -4.20 4.50
C LEU A 341 9.79 -3.28 4.43
N VAL A 342 9.65 -2.02 4.86
CA VAL A 342 10.76 -1.05 4.91
C VAL A 342 11.87 -1.62 5.80
N SER A 343 13.03 -1.89 5.23
CA SER A 343 14.14 -2.52 5.95
C SER A 343 15.25 -1.50 6.23
N TRP A 344 15.90 -1.01 5.18
CA TRP A 344 17.01 -0.06 5.29
C TRP A 344 17.06 0.87 4.07
N GLY A 345 17.99 1.82 4.08
CA GLY A 345 18.19 2.72 2.95
C GLY A 345 19.35 3.69 3.21
N GLU A 346 19.88 4.24 2.14
CA GLU A 346 21.03 5.15 2.17
C GLU A 346 20.58 6.57 1.84
N GLY A 347 21.01 7.57 2.61
CA GLY A 347 20.78 8.98 2.23
C GLY A 347 19.31 9.37 2.12
N CYS A 348 18.49 8.99 3.10
CA CYS A 348 17.04 9.22 3.14
C CYS A 348 16.61 10.59 2.56
N GLY A 349 15.78 10.57 1.50
CA GLY A 349 15.21 11.76 0.87
C GLY A 349 16.12 12.46 -0.15
N LEU A 350 17.31 11.93 -0.45
CA LEU A 350 18.17 12.43 -1.52
C LEU A 350 17.78 11.84 -2.88
N LYS A 351 17.88 12.65 -3.94
CA LYS A 351 17.65 12.21 -5.32
C LYS A 351 18.65 11.10 -5.67
N GLY A 352 18.21 10.08 -6.40
CA GLY A 352 19.08 8.98 -6.83
C GLY A 352 19.47 8.01 -5.71
N ARG A 353 18.82 8.09 -4.54
CA ARG A 353 18.95 7.10 -3.47
C ARG A 353 17.73 6.19 -3.40
N TYR A 354 17.98 4.93 -3.06
CA TYR A 354 16.96 3.88 -3.03
C TYR A 354 16.60 3.54 -1.58
N SER A 355 15.36 3.10 -1.39
CA SER A 355 14.93 2.45 -0.16
C SER A 355 14.84 0.95 -0.42
N PHE A 356 15.34 0.16 0.53
CA PHE A 356 15.41 -1.29 0.42
C PHE A 356 14.36 -1.93 1.33
N PHE A 357 13.76 -3.00 0.80
CA PHE A 357 12.61 -3.66 1.39
C PHE A 357 12.84 -5.15 1.47
N THR A 358 12.39 -5.76 2.57
CA THR A 358 12.24 -7.21 2.65
C THR A 358 11.04 -7.62 1.81
N ARG A 359 11.24 -8.48 0.81
CA ARG A 359 10.17 -9.06 -0.02
C ARG A 359 9.33 -10.01 0.85
N VAL A 360 7.99 -9.88 0.86
CA VAL A 360 7.15 -10.69 1.77
C VAL A 360 6.83 -12.08 1.22
N THR A 361 6.68 -12.22 -0.10
CA THR A 361 6.29 -13.47 -0.78
C THR A 361 7.11 -14.70 -0.36
N PRO A 362 8.46 -14.65 -0.28
CA PRO A 362 9.28 -15.80 0.14
C PRO A 362 9.00 -16.29 1.57
N TYR A 363 8.37 -15.48 2.41
CA TYR A 363 8.08 -15.79 3.81
C TYR A 363 6.64 -16.26 4.04
N PHE A 364 5.86 -16.50 2.99
CA PHE A 364 4.46 -16.91 3.11
C PHE A 364 4.30 -18.10 4.06
N ASP A 365 5.07 -19.17 3.85
CA ASP A 365 5.00 -20.39 4.67
C ASP A 365 5.39 -20.10 6.13
N TRP A 366 6.47 -19.36 6.34
CA TRP A 366 6.91 -18.98 7.69
C TRP A 366 5.85 -18.14 8.42
N ILE A 367 5.19 -17.21 7.72
CA ILE A 367 4.11 -16.39 8.27
C ILE A 367 2.93 -17.30 8.66
N ALA A 368 2.51 -18.19 7.76
CA ALA A 368 1.39 -19.09 7.99
C ALA A 368 1.64 -20.05 9.17
N GLU A 369 2.82 -20.67 9.22
CA GLU A 369 3.24 -21.57 10.30
C GLU A 369 3.35 -20.84 11.65
N THR A 370 3.76 -19.57 11.65
CA THR A 370 3.88 -18.79 12.90
C THR A 370 2.52 -18.40 13.45
N ILE A 371 1.59 -18.01 12.58
CA ILE A 371 0.23 -17.57 12.96
C ILE A 371 -0.63 -18.78 13.36
N ASN A 372 -0.49 -19.89 12.64
CA ASN A 372 -1.23 -21.13 12.85
C ASN A 372 -0.24 -22.29 13.05
N PRO A 373 0.42 -22.37 14.20
CA PRO A 373 1.37 -23.46 14.45
C PRO A 373 0.65 -24.80 14.37
N PRO A 374 1.22 -25.79 13.67
CA PRO A 374 0.61 -27.11 13.59
C PRO A 374 0.44 -27.67 15.00
N LYS A 375 -0.75 -28.22 15.28
CA LYS A 375 -1.00 -28.93 16.55
C LYS A 375 0.08 -29.98 16.70
N ARG A 376 0.83 -29.94 17.80
CA ARG A 376 1.89 -30.91 18.11
C ARG A 376 1.24 -32.31 18.15
N GLY A 377 1.41 -33.10 17.09
CA GLY A 377 0.80 -34.44 16.97
C GLY A 377 0.67 -35.02 15.56
N GLY A 378 0.72 -34.21 14.48
CA GLY A 378 0.65 -34.73 13.11
C GLY A 378 2.02 -35.03 12.50
N ARG A 379 2.32 -36.30 12.20
CA ARG A 379 3.52 -36.73 11.46
C ARG A 379 3.69 -35.88 10.18
N LYS A 380 4.85 -35.23 10.02
CA LYS A 380 5.23 -34.55 8.76
C LYS A 380 5.30 -35.59 7.63
N LEU A 381 4.36 -35.57 6.69
CA LEU A 381 4.59 -36.21 5.39
C LEU A 381 5.70 -35.42 4.67
N ARG A 382 6.90 -36.00 4.62
CA ARG A 382 7.97 -35.55 3.73
C ARG A 382 7.46 -35.65 2.29
N ARG A 383 7.25 -34.51 1.62
CA ARG A 383 7.14 -34.47 0.15
C ARG A 383 8.46 -34.98 -0.42
N ARG A 384 8.47 -36.19 -0.98
CA ARG A 384 9.59 -36.71 -1.78
C ARG A 384 9.81 -35.76 -2.95
N ARG A 385 11.03 -35.22 -3.06
CA ARG A 385 11.52 -34.63 -4.31
C ARG A 385 11.55 -35.75 -5.35
N LEU A 386 10.75 -35.63 -6.40
CA LEU A 386 10.92 -36.42 -7.61
C LEU A 386 12.18 -35.87 -8.32
N ASN A 387 13.32 -36.50 -8.05
CA ASN A 387 14.47 -36.40 -8.95
C ASN A 387 14.13 -37.29 -10.15
N GLY A 388 13.78 -36.67 -11.28
CA GLY A 388 13.75 -37.34 -12.57
C GLY A 388 15.17 -37.70 -12.98
N LYS A 389 15.53 -38.97 -12.79
CA LYS A 389 16.59 -39.61 -13.58
C LYS A 389 16.03 -39.82 -14.99
N GLN A 390 16.57 -39.14 -15.98
CA GLN A 390 16.49 -39.62 -17.36
C GLN A 390 17.56 -40.72 -17.52
N ASN A 391 17.12 -41.97 -17.51
CA ASN A 391 17.81 -43.05 -18.22
C ASN A 391 17.08 -43.21 -19.56
N GLY A 392 17.85 -43.26 -20.65
CA GLY A 392 17.35 -43.13 -22.02
C GLY A 392 16.83 -44.42 -22.65
N LEU A 393 16.56 -44.30 -23.96
CA LEU A 393 16.74 -45.25 -25.07
C LEU A 393 15.73 -44.89 -26.18
N GLU A 394 16.22 -44.20 -27.21
CA GLU A 394 16.35 -44.68 -28.60
C GLU A 394 17.24 -43.71 -29.39
#